data_AF-A0A383DDW4-F1
#
_entry.id   AF-A0A383DDW4-F1
#
_cell.length_a   1.000
_cell.length_b   1.000
_cell.length_c   1.000
_cell.angle_alpha   90.00
_cell.angle_beta   90.00
_cell.angle_gamma   90.00
#
_symmetry.space_group_name_H-M   'P 1'
#
loop_
_entity.id
_entity.type
_entity.pdbx_description
1 polymer ?
#
loop_
_entity_poly.entity_id
_entity_poly.type
_entity_poly.pdbx_seq_one_letter_code
_entity_poly.pdbx_strand_id
1 'polypeptide(L)' 'RGRSREKALLDARFQDAIDRSAVVAGLTDTDSYLAEWRRVATGCNGDMAAIVAAEVARLEDAYPGDRLERLVRAGGVED' A
#
# COMPACT_ATOMS: atom_id res chain seq x y z
N ARG A 1 -24.67 17.96 3.99
CA ARG A 1 -24.00 16.95 4.85
C ARG A 1 -23.46 15.87 3.90
N GLY A 2 -22.42 16.09 3.11
CA GLY A 2 -21.06 16.48 3.48
C GLY A 2 -20.23 15.19 3.44
N ARG A 3 -19.68 14.84 2.27
CA ARG A 3 -18.94 13.57 2.02
C ARG A 3 -17.88 13.38 3.13
N SER A 4 -18.10 12.42 4.03
CA SER A 4 -17.09 11.99 5.00
C SER A 4 -16.00 11.24 4.24
N ARG A 5 -14.75 11.66 4.45
CA ARG A 5 -13.57 11.02 3.86
C ARG A 5 -12.74 10.51 5.01
N GLU A 6 -12.66 9.21 5.16
CA GLU A 6 -11.78 8.56 6.11
C GLU A 6 -10.51 8.08 5.43
N LYS A 7 -9.40 8.14 6.17
CA LYS A 7 -8.07 7.70 5.72
C LYS A 7 -7.31 7.17 6.93
N ALA A 8 -6.47 6.18 6.72
CA ALA A 8 -5.54 5.69 7.72
C ALA A 8 -4.15 5.53 7.10
N LEU A 9 -3.13 5.71 7.94
CA LEU A 9 -1.76 5.37 7.59
C LEU A 9 -1.54 3.90 7.92
N LEU A 10 -0.83 3.20 7.04
CA LEU A 10 -0.35 1.85 7.31
C LEU A 10 0.89 1.90 8.20
N ASP A 11 1.27 0.76 8.75
CA ASP A 11 2.52 0.59 9.47
C ASP A 11 3.75 1.04 8.64
N ALA A 12 4.76 1.61 9.31
CA ALA A 12 5.96 2.14 8.68
C ALA A 12 6.73 1.13 7.82
N ARG A 13 6.58 -0.18 8.10
CA ARG A 13 7.18 -1.26 7.31
C ARG A 13 6.78 -1.23 5.82
N PHE A 14 5.58 -0.73 5.50
CA PHE A 14 5.14 -0.61 4.11
C PHE A 14 5.91 0.47 3.38
N GLN A 15 6.17 1.61 4.03
CA GLN A 15 6.96 2.68 3.44
C GLN A 15 8.41 2.21 3.20
N ASP A 16 9.04 1.57 4.20
CA ASP A 16 10.38 0.99 4.06
C ASP A 16 10.45 0.00 2.90
N ALA A 17 9.46 -0.89 2.77
CA ALA A 17 9.39 -1.86 1.69
C ALA A 17 9.24 -1.19 0.31
N ILE A 18 8.41 -0.15 0.18
CA ILE A 18 8.24 0.60 -1.08
C ILE A 18 9.56 1.26 -1.48
N ASP A 19 10.20 1.96 -0.54
CA ASP A 19 11.45 2.68 -0.81
C ASP A 19 12.57 1.73 -1.21
N ARG A 20 12.71 0.60 -0.50
CA ARG A 20 13.70 -0.44 -0.82
C ARG A 20 13.40 -1.12 -2.16
N SER A 21 12.12 -1.35 -2.48
CA SER A 21 11.71 -1.92 -3.77
C SER A 21 12.10 -0.99 -4.93
N ALA A 22 11.89 0.32 -4.78
CA ALA A 22 12.26 1.31 -5.79
C ALA A 22 13.77 1.33 -6.06
N VAL A 23 14.59 1.21 -5.00
CA VAL A 23 16.06 1.08 -5.15
C VAL A 23 16.43 -0.19 -5.91
N VAL A 24 15.81 -1.33 -5.59
CA VAL A 24 16.06 -2.61 -6.29
C VAL A 24 15.65 -2.55 -7.76
N ALA A 25 14.52 -1.91 -8.07
CA ALA A 25 14.02 -1.74 -9.43
C ALA A 25 14.77 -0.66 -10.23
N GLY A 26 15.71 0.07 -9.61
CA GLY A 26 16.40 1.19 -10.26
C GLY A 26 15.50 2.41 -10.53
N LEU A 27 14.32 2.47 -9.90
CA LEU A 27 13.38 3.58 -9.98
C LEU A 27 13.79 4.67 -8.99
N THR A 28 14.96 5.27 -9.20
CA THR A 28 15.54 6.28 -8.30
C THR A 28 14.89 7.65 -8.43
N ASP A 29 14.10 7.86 -9.47
CA ASP A 29 13.32 9.08 -9.64
C ASP A 29 11.91 8.92 -9.05
N THR A 30 11.43 9.96 -8.39
CA THR A 30 10.14 9.91 -7.66
C THR A 30 8.97 9.67 -8.62
N ASP A 31 9.03 10.20 -9.84
CA ASP A 31 7.94 10.04 -10.80
C ASP A 31 7.87 8.60 -11.33
N SER A 32 9.00 7.90 -11.37
CA SER A 32 9.10 6.57 -11.99
C SER A 32 8.38 5.49 -11.18
N TYR A 33 8.51 5.46 -9.85
CA TYR A 33 7.76 4.48 -9.05
C TYR A 33 6.32 4.93 -8.74
N LEU A 34 6.04 6.25 -8.71
CA LEU A 34 4.68 6.77 -8.62
C LEU A 34 3.84 6.43 -9.85
N ALA A 35 4.46 6.28 -11.03
CA ALA A 35 3.78 5.86 -12.25
C ALA A 35 3.17 4.44 -12.13
N GLU A 36 3.79 3.57 -11.32
CA GLU A 36 3.31 2.21 -11.06
C GLU A 36 2.13 2.17 -10.06
N TRP A 37 1.77 3.31 -9.45
CA TRP A 37 0.70 3.35 -8.46
C TRP A 37 -0.67 3.18 -9.09
N ARG A 38 -1.35 2.10 -8.70
CA ARG A 38 -2.73 1.85 -9.10
C ARG A 38 -3.72 2.41 -8.08
N ARG A 39 -4.71 3.16 -8.56
CA ARG A 39 -5.90 3.51 -7.79
C ARG A 39 -7.02 2.52 -8.09
N VAL A 40 -7.57 1.91 -7.05
CA VAL A 40 -8.74 1.04 -7.13
C VAL A 40 -9.88 1.68 -6.36
N ALA A 41 -11.03 1.87 -7.01
CA ALA A 41 -12.24 2.35 -6.38
C ALA A 41 -13.19 1.17 -6.18
N THR A 42 -13.65 0.97 -4.96
CA THR A 42 -14.65 -0.03 -4.60
C THR A 42 -15.85 0.67 -3.95
N GLY A 43 -17.01 0.03 -4.04
CA GLY A 43 -18.21 0.53 -3.38
C GLY A 43 -18.08 0.35 -1.87
N CYS A 44 -17.90 1.44 -1.14
CA CYS A 44 -17.95 1.45 0.32
C CYS A 44 -19.38 1.75 0.76
N ASN A 45 -20.04 0.81 1.45
CA ASN A 45 -21.37 1.01 2.00
C ASN A 45 -21.34 0.91 3.52
N GLY A 46 -21.84 1.93 4.22
CA GLY A 46 -21.87 1.95 5.69
C GLY A 46 -20.82 2.87 6.31
N ASP A 47 -20.32 2.48 7.48
CA ASP A 47 -19.37 3.28 8.26
C ASP A 47 -17.97 3.29 7.63
N MET A 48 -17.59 4.45 7.12
CA MET A 48 -16.29 4.66 6.48
C MET A 48 -15.11 4.40 7.43
N ALA A 49 -15.25 4.69 8.73
CA ALA A 49 -14.17 4.49 9.70
C ALA A 49 -13.93 2.99 9.92
N ALA A 50 -15.01 2.21 10.07
CA ALA A 50 -14.94 0.76 10.20
C ALA A 50 -14.39 0.10 8.93
N ILE A 51 -14.79 0.56 7.74
CA ILE A 51 -14.27 0.05 6.46
C ILE A 51 -12.77 0.31 6.34
N VAL A 52 -12.31 1.54 6.63
CA VAL A 52 -10.88 1.88 6.58
C VAL A 52 -10.08 1.04 7.56
N ALA A 53 -10.54 0.89 8.80
CA ALA A 53 -9.86 0.07 9.81
C ALA A 53 -9.76 -1.42 9.39
N ALA A 54 -10.84 -1.98 8.82
CA ALA A 54 -10.86 -3.35 8.33
C ALA A 54 -9.89 -3.55 7.15
N GLU A 55 -9.82 -2.60 6.21
CA GLU A 55 -8.88 -2.67 5.08
C GLU A 55 -7.42 -2.54 5.53
N VAL A 56 -7.12 -1.69 6.51
CA VAL A 56 -5.78 -1.60 7.11
C VAL A 56 -5.38 -2.95 7.71
N ALA A 57 -6.23 -3.52 8.57
CA ALA A 57 -5.96 -4.81 9.20
C ALA A 57 -5.79 -5.93 8.16
N ARG A 58 -6.61 -5.94 7.10
CA ARG A 58 -6.50 -6.89 6.00
C ARG A 58 -5.17 -6.74 5.25
N LEU A 59 -4.72 -5.51 4.98
CA LEU A 59 -3.44 -5.27 4.33
C LEU A 59 -2.27 -5.68 5.25
N GLU A 60 -2.36 -5.40 6.53
CA GLU A 60 -1.33 -5.81 7.51
C GLU A 60 -1.21 -7.33 7.65
N ASP A 61 -2.32 -8.06 7.60
CA ASP A 61 -2.33 -9.52 7.63
C ASP A 61 -1.88 -10.14 6.29
N ALA A 62 -2.33 -9.58 5.17
CA ALA A 62 -2.01 -10.08 3.84
C ALA A 62 -0.54 -9.84 3.42
N TYR A 63 0.11 -8.82 3.99
CA TYR A 63 1.49 -8.46 3.71
C TYR A 63 2.34 -8.53 5.00
N PRO A 64 2.61 -9.76 5.48
CA PRO A 64 3.57 -9.97 6.57
C PRO A 64 4.99 -9.64 6.11
N GLY A 65 5.90 -9.46 7.07
CA GLY A 65 7.27 -9.00 6.81
C GLY A 65 8.04 -9.89 5.82
N ASP A 66 7.88 -11.21 5.89
CA ASP A 66 8.52 -12.14 4.96
C ASP A 66 8.03 -11.96 3.51
N ARG A 67 6.76 -11.65 3.32
CA ARG A 67 6.20 -11.35 1.99
C ARG A 67 6.68 -9.99 1.49
N LEU A 68 6.70 -8.98 2.34
CA LEU A 68 7.25 -7.66 2.00
C LEU A 68 8.72 -7.78 1.58
N GLU A 69 9.52 -8.58 2.28
CA GLU A 69 10.91 -8.84 1.90
C GLU A 69 11.04 -9.55 0.53
N ARG A 70 10.13 -10.46 0.18
CA ARG A 70 10.09 -11.06 -1.17
C ARG A 70 9.78 -10.03 -2.24
N LEU A 71 8.77 -9.18 -2.01
CA LEU A 71 8.41 -8.08 -2.90
C LEU A 71 9.59 -7.12 -3.09
N VAL A 72 10.28 -6.73 -2.01
CA VAL A 72 11.47 -5.87 -2.08
C VAL A 72 12.55 -6.48 -2.96
N ARG A 73 12.86 -7.77 -2.79
CA ARG A 73 13.88 -8.46 -3.61
C ARG A 73 13.50 -8.55 -5.07
N ALA A 74 12.21 -8.57 -5.38
CA ALA A 74 11.69 -8.58 -6.73
C ALA A 74 11.53 -7.16 -7.34
N GLY A 75 11.84 -6.09 -6.59
CA GLY A 75 11.66 -4.72 -7.06
C GLY A 75 10.21 -4.24 -7.02
N GLY A 76 9.40 -4.81 -6.13
CA GLY A 76 8.00 -4.39 -5.90
C GLY A 76 6.97 -5.14 -6.75
N VAL A 77 7.37 -6.18 -7.47
CA VAL A 77 6.46 -7.03 -8.26
C VAL A 77 6.33 -8.43 -7.66
N GLU A 78 5.14 -9.01 -7.76
CA GLU A 78 4.85 -10.42 -7.42
C GLU A 78 4.12 -11.01 -8.63
N ASP A 79 4.54 -12.20 -9.08
CA ASP A 79 3.90 -12.95 -10.17
C ASP A 79 2.47 -13.41 -9.81
#